data_AF-A0AA43KV53-F1
#
_entry.id   AF-A0AA43KV53-F1
#
_cell.length_a   1.000
_cell.length_b   1.000
_cell.length_c   1.000
_cell.angle_alpha   90.00
_cell.angle_beta   90.00
_cell.angle_gamma   90.00
#
_symmetry.space_group_name_H-M   'P 1'
#
loop_
_entity.id
_entity.type
_entity.pdbx_description
1 polymer ?
#
loop_
_entity_poly.entity_id
_entity_poly.type
_entity_poly.pdbx_seq_one_letter_code
_entity_poly.pdbx_strand_id
1 'polypeptide(L)'
;MDTIYVIPILIYFVIPIAGLVLYIKLVTKMQFEVDSVPYIRLFFLFFIYGGLLLIILTGIFWKVSGLLLISIFFLLFIAPIITSIITLFTYRKRELSVYHKWIFNAAGGYSLVLLPLVLYCFIVTAASGNLPRFALFIYYFIVEVIP
;
A
#
# COMPACT_ATOMS: atom_id res chain seq x y z
N MET A 1 0.94 -28.85 -12.10
CA MET A 1 1.27 -27.41 -12.10
C MET A 1 2.32 -27.23 -11.01
N ASP A 2 3.54 -26.86 -11.39
CA ASP A 2 4.62 -26.70 -10.43
C ASP A 2 4.25 -25.62 -9.40
N THR A 3 4.44 -25.92 -8.13
CA THR A 3 4.15 -25.04 -6.98
C THR A 3 4.80 -23.65 -7.11
N ILE A 4 5.81 -23.53 -7.96
CA ILE A 4 6.52 -22.30 -8.33
C ILE A 4 5.59 -21.25 -8.97
N TYR A 5 4.58 -21.65 -9.75
CA TYR A 5 3.72 -20.68 -10.46
C TYR A 5 2.43 -20.32 -9.69
N VAL A 6 2.01 -21.16 -8.76
CA VAL A 6 0.75 -20.97 -8.02
C VAL A 6 0.83 -19.77 -7.08
N ILE A 7 1.97 -19.61 -6.40
CA ILE A 7 2.17 -18.55 -5.39
C ILE A 7 2.10 -17.14 -6.02
N PRO A 8 2.84 -16.81 -7.10
CA PRO A 8 2.75 -15.50 -7.73
C PRO A 8 1.36 -15.19 -8.26
N ILE A 9 0.66 -16.18 -8.84
CA ILE A 9 -0.71 -15.98 -9.33
C ILE A 9 -1.65 -15.64 -8.17
N LEU A 10 -1.53 -16.33 -7.04
CA LEU A 10 -2.38 -16.07 -5.88
C LEU A 10 -2.12 -14.66 -5.32
N ILE A 11 -0.84 -14.26 -5.21
CA ILE A 11 -0.45 -12.95 -4.67
C ILE A 11 -0.81 -11.81 -5.62
N TYR A 12 -0.46 -11.90 -6.90
CA TYR A 12 -0.59 -10.77 -7.83
C TYR A 12 -1.90 -10.74 -8.61
N PHE A 13 -2.71 -11.80 -8.55
CA PHE A 13 -3.99 -11.85 -9.27
C PHE A 13 -5.17 -12.07 -8.34
N VAL A 14 -5.17 -13.16 -7.56
CA VAL A 14 -6.33 -13.52 -6.71
C VAL A 14 -6.56 -12.48 -5.61
N ILE A 15 -5.51 -12.07 -4.90
CA ILE A 15 -5.63 -11.10 -3.81
C ILE A 15 -6.07 -9.72 -4.30
N PRO A 16 -5.51 -9.14 -5.38
CA PRO A 16 -5.99 -7.88 -5.94
C PRO A 16 -7.45 -7.93 -6.38
N ILE A 17 -7.89 -9.02 -7.02
CA ILE A 17 -9.29 -9.19 -7.43
C ILE A 17 -10.21 -9.27 -6.20
N ALA A 18 -9.85 -10.08 -5.21
CA ALA A 18 -10.61 -10.18 -3.96
C ALA A 18 -10.71 -8.82 -3.26
N GLY A 19 -9.61 -8.08 -3.20
CA GLY A 19 -9.58 -6.72 -2.66
C GLY A 19 -10.50 -5.77 -3.43
N LEU A 20 -10.48 -5.80 -4.77
CA LEU A 20 -11.35 -4.96 -5.59
C LEU A 20 -12.82 -5.27 -5.38
N VAL A 21 -13.18 -6.56 -5.27
CA VAL A 21 -14.55 -6.98 -4.93
C VAL A 21 -14.97 -6.46 -3.56
N LEU A 22 -14.09 -6.53 -2.55
CA LEU A 22 -14.36 -5.97 -1.22
C LEU A 22 -14.51 -4.45 -1.26
N TYR A 23 -13.68 -3.75 -2.01
CA TYR A 23 -13.78 -2.30 -2.22
C TYR A 23 -15.13 -1.93 -2.83
N ILE A 24 -15.54 -2.59 -3.92
CA ILE A 24 -16.83 -2.33 -4.57
C ILE A 24 -17.99 -2.58 -3.60
N LYS A 25 -17.99 -3.73 -2.90
CA LYS A 25 -19.02 -4.04 -1.90
C LYS A 25 -19.11 -2.99 -0.81
N LEU A 26 -17.97 -2.52 -0.30
CA LEU A 26 -17.91 -1.50 0.74
C LEU A 26 -18.45 -0.16 0.24
N VAL A 27 -18.04 0.25 -0.97
CA VAL A 27 -18.54 1.48 -1.61
C VAL A 27 -20.04 1.42 -1.82
N THR A 28 -20.56 0.33 -2.39
CA THR A 28 -22.00 0.13 -2.60
C THR A 28 -22.76 0.21 -1.29
N LYS A 29 -22.24 -0.38 -0.20
CA LYS A 29 -22.85 -0.26 1.13
C LYS A 29 -22.88 1.19 1.62
N MET A 30 -21.77 1.93 1.50
CA MET A 30 -21.69 3.33 1.94
C MET A 30 -22.67 4.24 1.18
N GLN A 31 -22.94 3.97 -0.10
CA GLN A 31 -23.88 4.75 -0.91
C GLN A 31 -25.30 4.76 -0.35
N PHE A 32 -25.69 3.72 0.40
CA PHE A 32 -27.00 3.64 1.05
C PHE A 32 -27.02 4.24 2.45
N GLU A 33 -25.86 4.44 3.09
CA GLU A 33 -25.75 4.85 4.50
C GLU A 33 -25.27 6.29 4.68
N VAL A 34 -24.65 6.91 3.66
CA VAL A 34 -24.08 8.26 3.77
C VAL A 34 -24.29 9.07 2.49
N ASP A 35 -24.72 10.33 2.64
CA ASP A 35 -24.96 11.24 1.51
C ASP A 35 -23.71 11.57 0.70
N SER A 36 -22.52 11.47 1.30
CA SER A 36 -21.25 11.79 0.62
C SER A 36 -20.21 10.68 0.82
N VAL A 37 -20.12 9.79 -0.18
CA VAL A 37 -19.13 8.71 -0.16
C VAL A 37 -17.75 9.22 -0.61
N PRO A 38 -16.69 9.03 0.17
CA PRO A 38 -15.34 9.51 -0.17
C PRO A 38 -14.58 8.51 -1.08
N TYR A 39 -15.12 8.22 -2.26
CA TYR A 39 -14.62 7.19 -3.20
C TYR A 39 -13.10 7.21 -3.43
N ILE A 40 -12.57 8.37 -3.78
CA ILE A 40 -11.16 8.57 -4.14
C ILE A 40 -10.24 8.28 -2.95
N ARG A 41 -10.60 8.78 -1.77
CA ARG A 41 -9.80 8.59 -0.55
C ARG A 41 -9.81 7.13 -0.10
N LEU A 42 -10.97 6.49 -0.18
CA LEU A 42 -11.11 5.07 0.10
C LEU A 42 -10.28 4.23 -0.87
N PHE A 43 -10.27 4.59 -2.15
CA PHE A 43 -9.49 3.89 -3.18
C PHE A 43 -7.98 4.00 -2.92
N PHE A 44 -7.48 5.19 -2.61
CA PHE A 44 -6.06 5.36 -2.28
C PHE A 44 -5.66 4.59 -1.02
N LEU A 45 -6.48 4.60 0.03
CA LEU A 45 -6.20 3.79 1.22
C LEU A 45 -6.22 2.29 0.89
N PHE A 46 -7.21 1.83 0.14
CA PHE A 46 -7.27 0.45 -0.33
C PHE A 46 -6.00 0.07 -1.11
N PHE A 47 -5.55 0.93 -2.02
CA PHE A 47 -4.34 0.69 -2.80
C PHE A 47 -3.07 0.65 -1.92
N ILE A 48 -2.94 1.57 -0.97
CA ILE A 48 -1.79 1.66 -0.06
C ILE A 48 -1.72 0.43 0.87
N TYR A 49 -2.83 0.09 1.53
CA TYR A 49 -2.89 -1.08 2.41
C TYR A 49 -2.84 -2.39 1.65
N GLY A 50 -3.41 -2.45 0.44
CA GLY A 50 -3.25 -3.56 -0.48
C GLY A 50 -1.78 -3.75 -0.88
N GLY A 51 -1.08 -2.67 -1.21
CA GLY A 51 0.35 -2.69 -1.50
C GLY A 51 1.20 -3.20 -0.33
N LEU A 52 0.90 -2.76 0.90
CA LEU A 52 1.53 -3.29 2.11
C LEU A 52 1.32 -4.80 2.25
N LEU A 53 0.08 -5.27 2.10
CA LEU A 53 -0.25 -6.69 2.18
C LEU A 53 0.51 -7.49 1.11
N LEU A 54 0.57 -7.00 -0.12
CA LEU A 54 1.31 -7.64 -1.20
C LEU A 54 2.80 -7.72 -0.92
N ILE A 55 3.41 -6.69 -0.32
CA ILE A 55 4.83 -6.73 0.05
C ILE A 55 5.10 -7.78 1.12
N ILE A 56 4.24 -7.86 2.14
CA ILE A 56 4.38 -8.84 3.22
C ILE A 56 4.26 -10.26 2.65
N LEU A 57 3.22 -10.51 1.85
CA LEU A 57 3.00 -11.83 1.23
C LEU A 57 4.12 -12.19 0.27
N THR A 58 4.55 -11.25 -0.58
CA THR A 58 5.68 -11.48 -1.48
C THR A 58 6.96 -11.78 -0.69
N GLY A 59 7.19 -11.09 0.42
CA GLY A 59 8.35 -11.32 1.29
C GLY A 59 8.37 -12.69 1.95
N ILE A 60 7.20 -13.20 2.35
CA ILE A 60 7.06 -14.50 3.01
C ILE A 60 7.13 -15.65 2.00
N PHE A 61 6.47 -15.51 0.85
CA PHE A 61 6.21 -16.62 -0.06
C PHE A 61 7.04 -16.59 -1.35
N TRP A 62 7.71 -15.47 -1.66
CA TRP A 62 8.39 -15.29 -2.94
C TRP A 62 9.73 -14.55 -2.81
N LYS A 63 10.50 -14.55 -3.90
CA LYS A 63 11.78 -13.85 -3.96
C LYS A 63 11.57 -12.36 -4.24
N VAL A 64 12.41 -11.53 -3.63
CA VAL A 64 12.50 -10.09 -3.94
C VAL A 64 12.71 -9.89 -5.45
N SER A 65 11.81 -9.12 -6.06
CA SER A 65 11.81 -8.77 -7.49
C SER A 65 11.83 -7.25 -7.67
N GLY A 66 12.11 -6.77 -8.89
CA GLY A 66 12.02 -5.35 -9.23
C GLY A 66 10.62 -4.75 -8.99
N LEU A 67 9.57 -5.56 -9.14
CA LEU A 67 8.19 -5.15 -8.82
C LEU A 67 8.00 -4.94 -7.32
N LEU A 68 8.66 -5.73 -6.46
CA LEU A 68 8.61 -5.50 -5.02
C LEU A 68 9.28 -4.17 -4.65
N LEU A 69 10.42 -3.87 -5.29
CA LEU A 69 11.17 -2.63 -5.08
C LEU A 69 10.35 -1.39 -5.45
N ILE A 70 9.62 -1.41 -6.57
CA ILE A 70 8.79 -0.27 -6.97
C ILE A 70 7.62 -0.04 -6.01
N SER A 71 7.02 -1.13 -5.51
CA SER A 71 5.97 -1.05 -4.49
C SER A 71 6.51 -0.50 -3.16
N ILE A 72 7.69 -0.97 -2.72
CA ILE A 72 8.35 -0.45 -1.51
C ILE A 72 8.65 1.04 -1.67
N PHE A 73 9.19 1.47 -2.82
CA PHE A 73 9.48 2.88 -3.10
C PHE A 73 8.21 3.74 -3.02
N PHE A 74 7.14 3.32 -3.71
CA PHE A 74 5.86 4.02 -3.66
C PHE A 74 5.35 4.16 -2.21
N LEU A 75 5.42 3.10 -1.41
CA LEU A 75 4.92 3.11 -0.03
C LEU A 75 5.80 3.91 0.94
N LEU A 76 7.10 4.01 0.69
CA LEU A 76 8.01 4.79 1.53
C LEU A 76 7.96 6.30 1.23
N PHE A 77 7.79 6.68 -0.03
CA PHE A 77 7.91 8.09 -0.44
C PHE A 77 6.57 8.73 -0.80
N ILE A 78 5.72 8.03 -1.54
CA ILE A 78 4.50 8.60 -2.11
C ILE A 78 3.31 8.38 -1.17
N ALA A 79 3.14 7.16 -0.65
CA ALA A 79 2.03 6.84 0.25
C ALA A 79 1.95 7.74 1.50
N PRO A 80 3.05 8.12 2.19
CA PRO A 80 2.96 8.99 3.36
C PRO A 80 2.42 10.39 3.01
N ILE A 81 2.74 10.89 1.82
CA ILE A 81 2.21 12.17 1.32
C ILE A 81 0.71 12.03 1.09
N ILE A 82 0.30 10.96 0.39
CA ILE A 82 -1.12 10.69 0.11
C ILE A 82 -1.91 10.53 1.43
N THR A 83 -1.43 9.72 2.38
CA THR A 83 -2.15 9.49 3.64
C THR A 83 -2.19 10.75 4.51
N SER A 84 -1.14 11.58 4.50
CA SER A 84 -1.15 12.87 5.19
C SER A 84 -2.20 13.81 4.61
N ILE A 85 -2.26 13.92 3.28
CA ILE A 85 -3.28 14.70 2.57
C ILE A 85 -4.69 14.19 2.92
N ILE A 86 -4.92 12.86 2.87
CA ILE A 86 -6.21 12.25 3.21
C ILE A 86 -6.60 12.57 4.66
N THR A 87 -5.65 12.48 5.60
CA THR A 87 -5.85 12.76 7.02
C THR A 87 -6.31 14.20 7.22
N LEU A 88 -5.62 15.18 6.62
CA LEU A 88 -5.97 16.60 6.71
C LEU A 88 -7.36 16.91 6.15
N PHE A 89 -7.68 16.39 4.96
CA PHE A 89 -8.99 16.61 4.33
C PHE A 89 -10.14 15.87 5.02
N THR A 90 -9.85 14.83 5.79
CA THR A 90 -10.86 14.03 6.50
C THR A 90 -10.98 14.45 7.96
N TYR A 91 -10.02 15.20 8.51
CA TYR A 91 -10.00 15.66 9.89
C TYR A 91 -11.30 16.35 10.32
N ARG A 92 -11.81 17.29 9.51
CA ARG A 92 -13.07 18.00 9.79
C ARG A 92 -14.33 17.19 9.49
N LYS A 93 -14.21 16.12 8.70
CA LYS A 93 -15.33 15.28 8.25
C LYS A 93 -15.47 13.99 9.05
N ARG A 94 -14.55 13.72 10.00
CA ARG A 94 -14.48 12.46 10.75
C ARG A 94 -15.73 12.15 11.57
N GLU A 95 -16.45 13.18 12.04
CA GLU A 95 -17.65 13.00 12.87
C GLU A 95 -18.93 12.81 12.02
N LEU A 96 -18.86 12.96 10.69
CA LEU A 96 -20.04 12.86 9.82
C LEU A 96 -20.59 11.42 9.72
N SER A 97 -19.71 10.43 9.81
CA SER A 97 -20.11 9.01 9.75
C SER A 97 -18.98 8.11 10.25
N VAL A 98 -19.33 6.88 10.61
CA VAL A 98 -18.38 5.83 10.99
C VAL A 98 -17.31 5.62 9.91
N TYR A 99 -17.68 5.68 8.63
CA TYR A 99 -16.76 5.50 7.51
C TYR A 99 -15.71 6.61 7.40
N HIS A 100 -16.10 7.86 7.61
CA HIS A 100 -15.16 8.98 7.61
C HIS A 100 -14.16 8.88 8.77
N LYS A 101 -14.63 8.43 9.94
CA LYS A 101 -13.76 8.13 11.08
C LYS A 101 -12.78 6.99 10.79
N TRP A 102 -13.24 5.92 10.14
CA TRP A 102 -12.38 4.81 9.73
C TRP A 102 -11.32 5.23 8.73
N ILE A 103 -11.69 6.03 7.72
CA ILE A 103 -10.75 6.59 6.73
C ILE A 103 -9.71 7.47 7.42
N PHE A 104 -10.14 8.32 8.36
CA PHE A 104 -9.23 9.17 9.13
C PHE A 104 -8.26 8.33 9.97
N ASN A 105 -8.76 7.34 10.71
CA ASN A 105 -7.95 6.48 11.56
C ASN A 105 -6.97 5.62 10.73
N ALA A 106 -7.40 5.09 9.59
CA ALA A 106 -6.54 4.34 8.69
C ALA A 106 -5.45 5.26 8.11
N ALA A 107 -5.82 6.41 7.54
CA ALA A 107 -4.84 7.35 6.99
C ALA A 107 -3.82 7.83 8.04
N GLY A 108 -4.28 8.18 9.25
CA GLY A 108 -3.39 8.57 10.35
C GLY A 108 -2.53 7.41 10.86
N GLY A 109 -3.11 6.22 10.97
CA GLY A 109 -2.44 5.01 11.43
C GLY A 109 -1.33 4.52 10.50
N TYR A 110 -1.36 4.87 9.21
CA TYR A 110 -0.29 4.54 8.27
C TYR A 110 1.08 5.07 8.72
N SER A 111 1.13 6.21 9.40
CA SER A 111 2.37 6.75 9.96
C SER A 111 3.06 5.79 10.93
N LEU A 112 2.29 5.00 11.69
CA LEU A 112 2.83 3.97 12.59
C LEU A 112 3.36 2.75 11.83
N VAL A 113 2.84 2.48 10.63
CA VAL A 113 3.27 1.37 9.77
C VAL A 113 4.56 1.70 9.02
N LEU A 114 4.87 2.98 8.84
CA LEU A 114 6.08 3.43 8.14
C LEU A 114 7.37 2.92 8.83
N LEU A 115 7.43 2.98 10.16
CA LEU A 115 8.59 2.52 10.94
C LEU A 115 8.89 1.02 10.72
N PRO A 116 7.91 0.11 10.94
CA PRO A 116 8.06 -1.30 10.60
C PRO A 116 8.42 -1.54 9.13
N LEU A 117 7.87 -0.76 8.19
CA LEU A 117 8.16 -0.90 6.76
C LEU A 117 9.62 -0.53 6.45
N VAL A 118 10.15 0.54 7.05
CA VAL A 118 11.56 0.93 6.91
C VAL A 118 12.48 -0.14 7.51
N LEU A 119 12.15 -0.66 8.70
CA LEU A 119 12.91 -1.74 9.33
C LEU A 119 12.89 -3.01 8.48
N TYR A 120 11.73 -3.40 7.98
CA TYR A 120 11.57 -4.54 7.08
C TYR A 120 12.44 -4.37 5.83
N CYS A 121 12.41 -3.18 5.20
CA CYS A 121 13.24 -2.87 4.04
C CYS A 121 14.74 -3.00 4.36
N PHE A 122 15.18 -2.48 5.50
CA PHE A 122 16.57 -2.59 5.94
C PHE A 122 16.98 -4.05 6.18
N ILE A 123 16.15 -4.84 6.87
CA ILE A 123 16.42 -6.26 7.15
C ILE A 123 16.50 -7.06 5.84
N VAL A 124 15.52 -6.88 4.93
CA VAL A 124 15.47 -7.62 3.67
C VAL A 124 16.68 -7.29 2.78
N THR A 125 17.08 -6.02 2.71
CA THR A 125 18.23 -5.59 1.91
C THR A 125 19.57 -6.02 2.52
N ALA A 126 19.70 -5.98 3.85
CA ALA A 126 20.87 -6.46 4.57
C ALA A 126 21.03 -7.99 4.49
N ALA A 127 19.95 -8.74 4.76
CA ALA A 127 19.97 -10.21 4.75
C ALA A 127 20.23 -10.80 3.35
N SER A 128 19.84 -10.09 2.30
CA SER A 128 20.01 -10.55 0.92
C SER A 128 21.29 -10.06 0.24
N GLY A 129 22.14 -9.30 0.94
CA GLY A 129 23.34 -8.68 0.36
C GLY A 129 23.04 -7.68 -0.76
N ASN A 130 21.77 -7.27 -0.93
CA ASN A 130 21.31 -6.40 -2.02
C ASN A 130 21.26 -4.93 -1.61
N LEU A 131 21.80 -4.55 -0.45
CA LEU A 131 21.96 -3.16 -0.02
C LEU A 131 22.50 -2.24 -1.14
N PRO A 132 23.58 -2.59 -1.87
CA PRO A 132 24.05 -1.77 -2.97
C PRO A 132 23.08 -1.71 -4.15
N ARG A 133 22.30 -2.77 -4.42
CA ARG A 133 21.29 -2.78 -5.49
C ARG A 133 20.07 -1.93 -5.16
N PHE A 134 19.65 -1.89 -3.90
CA PHE A 134 18.59 -1.00 -3.44
C PHE A 134 19.02 0.47 -3.54
N ALA A 135 20.25 0.78 -3.09
CA ALA A 135 20.81 2.13 -3.20
C ALA A 135 20.99 2.56 -4.68
N LEU A 136 21.50 1.67 -5.54
CA LEU A 136 21.59 1.91 -6.99
C LEU A 136 20.21 2.11 -7.61
N PHE A 137 19.20 1.32 -7.24
CA PHE A 137 17.83 1.52 -7.74
C PHE A 137 17.29 2.90 -7.38
N ILE A 138 17.46 3.35 -6.12
CA ILE A 138 17.07 4.70 -5.71
C ILE A 138 17.85 5.74 -6.50
N TYR A 139 19.17 5.57 -6.67
CA TYR A 139 20.01 6.50 -7.43
C TYR A 139 19.56 6.62 -8.89
N TYR A 140 19.40 5.50 -9.60
CA TYR A 140 18.93 5.49 -10.99
C TYR A 140 17.53 6.07 -11.11
N PHE A 141 16.61 5.74 -10.20
CA PHE A 141 15.27 6.29 -10.21
C PHE A 141 15.27 7.80 -10.01
N ILE A 142 16.09 8.33 -9.09
CA ILE A 142 16.22 9.78 -8.87
C ILE A 142 16.81 10.45 -10.12
N VAL A 143 17.90 9.90 -10.68
CA VAL A 143 18.61 10.51 -11.82
C VAL A 143 17.82 10.43 -13.13
N GLU A 144 17.08 9.36 -13.38
CA GLU A 144 16.32 9.20 -14.63
C GLU A 144 14.92 9.83 -14.58
N VAL A 145 14.29 9.92 -13.40
CA VAL A 145 12.90 10.39 -13.27
C VAL A 145 12.83 11.86 -12.86
N ILE A 146 13.87 12.41 -12.22
CA ILE A 146 13.98 13.83 -11.89
C ILE A 146 15.08 14.43 -12.79
N PRO A 147 14.75 14.91 -14.00
CA PRO A 147 15.72 15.57 -14.87
C PRO A 147 16.24 16.88 -14.28
#